data_AF-A0A0G0HLK2-F1
#
_entry.id   AF-A0A0G0HLK2-F1
#
_cell.length_a   1.000
_cell.length_b   1.000
_cell.length_c   1.000
_cell.angle_alpha   90.00
_cell.angle_beta   90.00
_cell.angle_gamma   90.00
#
_symmetry.space_group_name_H-M   'P 1'
#
loop_
_entity.id
_entity.type
_entity.pdbx_description
1 polymer ?
#
loop_
_entity_poly.entity_id
_entity_poly.type
_entity_poly.pdbx_seq_one_letter_code
_entity_poly.pdbx_strand_id
1 'polypeptide(L)'
;MQEFKITNKNKDVILALGGESTGNFSAYKNGKIYFSEDFGDLLDDINYSKFKSELYKFLKSNKIKPNIILSDLHPLFHTTILAQELAKKYKAKYIPVQHHLAHIFSAIGDQIVERGVCSVKREALGIACDGTGYGYDEKIWGGEAFKIQYAKYNTQNTRIGHLENQIMIGGEIAIKEPARLLISILSKFLEKKDAYKYVKKYYSKNEFELLWNQLQQNFNCIETSSTARILDAVSVLLEFSKNESLSKHGPVDLLEKNSTIPYQIKPVVEFNEIEKMWILKTTPLFKYLIKNLHKDKKRLAATAQKYIADGLLEITRRCHPEFISGSREILKQVQHDNVFFAGGMANNKIISSILELKGVYTNKKIPRGDAGLSFGQTFYYLLTNSRD
;
A
#
# COMPACT_ATOMS: atom_id res chain seq x y z
N MET A 1 -13.20 22.26 2.92
CA MET A 1 -13.25 21.03 2.11
C MET A 1 -12.68 21.34 0.73
N GLN A 2 -11.81 20.47 0.18
CA GLN A 2 -11.27 20.67 -1.16
C GLN A 2 -12.30 20.25 -2.21
N GLU A 3 -12.25 20.89 -3.38
CA GLU A 3 -13.22 20.66 -4.46
C GLU A 3 -12.50 20.41 -5.78
N PHE A 4 -12.88 19.33 -6.47
CA PHE A 4 -12.32 18.97 -7.76
C PHE A 4 -13.43 18.83 -8.79
N LYS A 5 -13.31 19.53 -9.92
CA LYS A 5 -14.22 19.39 -11.06
C LYS A 5 -13.69 18.30 -11.98
N ILE A 6 -14.55 17.38 -12.38
CA ILE A 6 -14.23 16.31 -13.33
C ILE A 6 -15.24 16.30 -14.47
N THR A 7 -14.76 16.09 -15.69
CA THR A 7 -15.58 15.89 -16.88
C THR A 7 -16.03 14.42 -16.93
N ASN A 8 -17.08 14.09 -16.16
CA ASN A 8 -17.67 12.75 -16.13
C ASN A 8 -19.20 12.86 -16.13
N LYS A 9 -19.89 12.08 -16.98
CA LYS A 9 -21.36 12.08 -17.10
C LYS A 9 -22.10 11.21 -16.07
N ASN A 10 -21.40 10.68 -15.07
CA ASN A 10 -22.04 9.87 -14.04
C ASN A 10 -23.09 10.68 -13.24
N LYS A 11 -24.29 10.12 -13.14
CA LYS A 11 -25.43 10.74 -12.43
C LYS A 11 -25.58 10.26 -10.99
N ASP A 12 -24.81 9.25 -10.59
CA ASP A 12 -24.80 8.74 -9.23
C ASP A 12 -24.25 9.79 -8.26
N VAL A 13 -24.78 9.78 -7.04
CA VAL A 13 -24.32 10.57 -5.92
C VAL A 13 -23.57 9.62 -5.00
N ILE A 14 -22.26 9.79 -4.91
CA ILE A 14 -21.37 8.84 -4.24
C ILE A 14 -20.94 9.44 -2.91
N LEU A 15 -20.89 8.62 -1.87
CA LEU A 15 -20.20 8.92 -0.62
C LEU A 15 -19.15 7.83 -0.37
N ALA A 16 -17.91 8.22 -0.15
CA ALA A 16 -16.80 7.32 0.18
C ALA A 16 -16.24 7.68 1.55
N LEU A 17 -16.04 6.68 2.42
CA LEU A 17 -15.66 6.89 3.83
C LEU A 17 -14.20 6.58 4.16
N GLY A 18 -13.38 6.22 3.17
CA GLY A 18 -11.95 5.98 3.37
C GLY A 18 -11.65 4.77 4.26
N GLY A 19 -10.48 4.79 4.91
CA GLY A 19 -10.05 3.84 5.94
C GLY A 19 -10.13 4.47 7.33
N GLU A 20 -9.70 3.75 8.37
CA GLU A 20 -9.79 4.23 9.76
C GLU A 20 -8.51 4.89 10.30
N SER A 21 -7.32 4.46 9.83
CA SER A 21 -6.04 4.94 10.38
C SER A 21 -5.75 6.42 10.12
N THR A 22 -6.31 6.99 9.05
CA THR A 22 -6.39 8.43 8.80
C THR A 22 -7.75 8.73 8.16
N GLY A 23 -8.72 9.07 9.01
CA GLY A 23 -10.11 9.22 8.63
C GLY A 23 -10.34 10.40 7.69
N ASN A 24 -10.93 10.13 6.53
CA ASN A 24 -11.37 11.16 5.58
C ASN A 24 -12.57 10.65 4.79
N PHE A 25 -13.38 11.55 4.26
CA PHE A 25 -14.49 11.21 3.39
C PHE A 25 -14.49 12.03 2.11
N SER A 26 -15.05 11.44 1.06
CA SER A 26 -15.26 12.09 -0.23
C SER A 26 -16.72 11.97 -0.64
N ALA A 27 -17.25 12.98 -1.32
CA ALA A 27 -18.55 12.88 -1.96
C ALA A 27 -18.46 13.35 -3.41
N TYR A 28 -19.21 12.70 -4.29
CA TYR A 28 -19.35 13.09 -5.68
C TYR A 28 -20.80 13.44 -6.01
N LYS A 29 -21.00 14.57 -6.68
CA LYS A 29 -22.29 15.02 -7.20
C LYS A 29 -22.09 15.95 -8.40
N ASN A 30 -22.77 15.68 -9.51
CA ASN A 30 -22.82 16.55 -10.70
C ASN A 30 -21.43 16.97 -11.21
N GLY A 31 -20.51 16.02 -11.42
CA GLY A 31 -19.17 16.33 -11.94
C GLY A 31 -18.22 16.97 -10.93
N LYS A 32 -18.58 17.02 -9.63
CA LYS A 32 -17.77 17.62 -8.58
C LYS A 32 -17.49 16.62 -7.47
N ILE A 33 -16.22 16.49 -7.12
CA ILE A 33 -15.75 15.74 -5.94
C ILE A 33 -15.48 16.75 -4.82
N TYR A 34 -16.01 16.45 -3.64
CA TYR A 34 -15.76 17.14 -2.39
C TYR A 34 -14.90 16.22 -1.52
N PHE A 35 -13.72 16.68 -1.10
CA PHE A 35 -12.75 15.86 -0.39
C PHE A 35 -12.37 16.50 0.95
N SER A 36 -12.71 15.82 2.06
CA SER A 36 -12.61 16.36 3.41
C SER A 36 -11.17 16.63 3.86
N GLU A 37 -11.04 17.28 5.02
CA GLU A 37 -9.79 17.24 5.76
C GLU A 37 -9.50 15.83 6.30
N ASP A 38 -8.27 15.61 6.77
CA ASP A 38 -7.89 14.44 7.55
C ASP A 38 -8.32 14.65 9.01
N PHE A 39 -9.05 13.69 9.55
CA PHE A 39 -9.54 13.67 10.93
C PHE A 39 -8.63 12.86 11.86
N GLY A 40 -7.51 12.32 11.37
CA GLY A 40 -6.59 11.50 12.16
C GLY A 40 -7.10 10.07 12.36
N ASP A 41 -6.54 9.38 13.35
CA ASP A 41 -6.88 7.99 13.64
C ASP A 41 -8.30 7.88 14.22
N LEU A 42 -9.20 7.17 13.52
CA LEU A 42 -10.60 7.00 13.91
C LEU A 42 -10.83 5.90 14.96
N LEU A 43 -9.75 5.27 15.45
CA LEU A 43 -9.80 4.49 16.68
C LEU A 43 -9.85 5.41 17.92
N ASP A 44 -9.44 6.67 17.79
CA ASP A 44 -9.63 7.69 18.82
C ASP A 44 -11.08 8.22 18.76
N ASP A 45 -11.78 8.13 19.88
CA ASP A 45 -13.19 8.50 20.00
C ASP A 45 -13.47 9.98 19.70
N ILE A 46 -12.52 10.87 20.00
CA ILE A 46 -12.63 12.32 19.74
C ILE A 46 -12.56 12.54 18.23
N ASN A 47 -11.60 11.93 17.56
CA ASN A 47 -11.45 11.99 16.11
C ASN A 47 -12.68 11.40 15.40
N TYR A 48 -13.15 10.23 15.84
CA TYR A 48 -14.32 9.58 15.25
C TYR A 48 -15.61 10.38 15.44
N SER A 49 -15.79 10.99 16.61
CA SER A 49 -16.95 11.87 16.87
C SER A 49 -16.92 13.12 16.00
N LYS A 50 -15.75 13.75 15.84
CA LYS A 50 -15.56 14.90 14.95
C LYS A 50 -15.84 14.52 13.49
N PHE A 51 -15.29 13.40 13.01
CA PHE A 51 -15.51 12.86 11.67
C PHE A 51 -17.01 12.66 11.38
N LYS A 52 -17.74 11.96 12.25
CA LYS A 52 -19.18 11.73 12.08
C LYS A 52 -19.97 13.04 12.05
N SER A 53 -19.69 13.95 12.98
CA SER A 53 -20.39 15.23 13.08
C SER A 53 -20.25 16.05 11.79
N GLU A 54 -19.01 16.21 11.30
CA GLU A 54 -18.74 16.98 10.08
C GLU A 54 -19.29 16.27 8.83
N LEU A 55 -19.24 14.94 8.75
CA LEU A 55 -19.88 14.17 7.68
C LEU A 55 -21.39 14.44 7.61
N TYR A 56 -22.11 14.29 8.73
CA TYR A 56 -23.57 14.49 8.76
C TYR A 56 -23.96 15.93 8.44
N LYS A 57 -23.22 16.89 9.00
CA LYS A 57 -23.38 18.32 8.72
C LYS A 57 -23.15 18.62 7.24
N PHE A 58 -22.10 18.06 6.63
CA PHE A 58 -21.81 18.22 5.21
C PHE A 58 -22.95 17.69 4.33
N LEU A 59 -23.41 16.46 4.57
CA LEU A 59 -24.49 15.83 3.80
C LEU A 59 -25.79 16.66 3.87
N LYS A 60 -26.14 17.15 5.07
CA LYS A 60 -27.32 17.98 5.30
C LYS A 60 -27.21 19.33 4.57
N SER A 61 -26.12 20.07 4.78
CA SER A 61 -25.93 21.42 4.23
C SER A 61 -25.89 21.42 2.71
N ASN A 62 -25.29 20.40 2.09
CA ASN A 62 -25.17 20.29 0.63
C ASN A 62 -26.33 19.54 -0.04
N LYS A 63 -27.34 19.13 0.75
CA LYS A 63 -28.48 18.32 0.30
C LYS A 63 -27.99 17.13 -0.54
N ILE A 64 -26.98 16.42 -0.04
CA ILE A 64 -26.41 15.24 -0.66
C ILE A 64 -27.16 14.03 -0.11
N LYS A 65 -27.80 13.29 -1.01
CA LYS A 65 -28.46 12.01 -0.73
C LYS A 65 -27.74 10.95 -1.56
N PRO A 66 -26.73 10.27 -1.00
CA PRO A 66 -25.95 9.31 -1.77
C PRO A 66 -26.83 8.13 -2.17
N ASN A 67 -26.71 7.69 -3.42
CA ASN A 67 -27.27 6.43 -3.89
C ASN A 67 -26.22 5.32 -3.97
N ILE A 68 -24.94 5.67 -3.85
CA ILE A 68 -23.79 4.77 -3.74
C ILE A 68 -22.98 5.13 -2.50
N ILE A 69 -22.63 4.14 -1.68
CA ILE A 69 -21.77 4.31 -0.51
C ILE A 69 -20.60 3.34 -0.58
N LEU A 70 -19.39 3.86 -0.39
CA LEU A 70 -18.13 3.15 -0.48
C LEU A 70 -17.39 3.20 0.86
N SER A 71 -16.69 2.12 1.19
CA SER A 71 -15.74 2.06 2.31
C SER A 71 -14.57 1.15 1.95
N ASP A 72 -13.59 1.05 2.85
CA ASP A 72 -12.60 -0.02 2.79
C ASP A 72 -13.27 -1.41 2.82
N LEU A 73 -12.56 -2.41 2.33
CA LEU A 73 -12.94 -3.82 2.37
C LEU A 73 -12.86 -4.39 3.78
N HIS A 74 -12.02 -3.83 4.66
CA HIS A 74 -11.85 -4.37 6.00
C HIS A 74 -13.19 -4.37 6.78
N PRO A 75 -13.67 -5.53 7.25
CA PRO A 75 -15.05 -5.67 7.74
C PRO A 75 -15.29 -4.99 9.08
N LEU A 76 -14.24 -4.81 9.89
CA LEU A 76 -14.35 -4.31 11.26
C LEU A 76 -14.03 -2.82 11.41
N PHE A 77 -13.69 -2.12 10.33
CA PHE A 77 -13.38 -0.70 10.44
C PHE A 77 -14.61 0.11 10.88
N HIS A 78 -14.39 1.11 11.72
CA HIS A 78 -15.46 2.05 12.12
C HIS A 78 -16.14 2.70 10.91
N THR A 79 -15.37 3.02 9.87
CA THR A 79 -15.88 3.57 8.60
C THR A 79 -16.70 2.55 7.80
N THR A 80 -16.34 1.26 7.83
CA THR A 80 -17.09 0.18 7.19
C THR A 80 -18.45 -0.02 7.86
N ILE A 81 -18.48 -0.07 9.19
CA ILE A 81 -19.72 -0.20 9.96
C ILE A 81 -20.64 1.00 9.68
N LEU A 82 -20.11 2.21 9.74
CA LEU A 82 -20.86 3.43 9.43
C LEU A 82 -21.37 3.45 7.97
N ALA A 83 -20.58 2.99 7.00
CA ALA A 83 -21.00 2.90 5.61
C ALA A 83 -22.24 2.01 5.43
N GLN A 84 -22.27 0.86 6.11
CA GLN A 84 -23.41 -0.06 6.07
C GLN A 84 -24.66 0.54 6.72
N GLU A 85 -24.51 1.25 7.84
CA GLU A 85 -25.62 1.98 8.49
C GLU A 85 -26.19 3.06 7.58
N LEU A 86 -25.32 3.87 6.98
CA LEU A 86 -25.73 4.92 6.04
C LEU A 86 -26.38 4.32 4.79
N ALA A 87 -25.90 3.18 4.30
CA ALA A 87 -26.47 2.52 3.12
C ALA A 87 -27.92 2.10 3.38
N LYS A 88 -28.20 1.53 4.56
CA LYS A 88 -29.57 1.23 5.00
C LYS A 88 -30.42 2.50 5.12
N LYS A 89 -29.90 3.54 5.76
CA LYS A 89 -30.60 4.82 5.98
C LYS A 89 -31.00 5.51 4.68
N TYR A 90 -30.09 5.56 3.70
CA TYR A 90 -30.33 6.23 2.41
C TYR A 90 -30.92 5.33 1.33
N LYS A 91 -31.12 4.03 1.62
CA LYS A 91 -31.45 3.00 0.62
C LYS A 91 -30.46 3.01 -0.55
N ALA A 92 -29.18 3.18 -0.23
CA ALA A 92 -28.09 3.28 -1.17
C ALA A 92 -27.43 1.91 -1.38
N LYS A 93 -26.82 1.71 -2.55
CA LYS A 93 -25.99 0.52 -2.80
C LYS A 93 -24.67 0.68 -2.05
N TYR A 94 -24.35 -0.28 -1.18
CA TYR A 94 -23.05 -0.37 -0.53
C TYR A 94 -22.06 -1.17 -1.39
N ILE A 95 -20.83 -0.68 -1.52
CA ILE A 95 -19.76 -1.35 -2.27
C ILE A 95 -18.45 -1.25 -1.47
N PRO A 96 -17.90 -2.36 -0.95
CA PRO A 96 -16.55 -2.36 -0.37
C PRO A 96 -15.51 -2.24 -1.48
N VAL A 97 -14.47 -1.45 -1.24
CA VAL A 97 -13.35 -1.24 -2.17
C VAL A 97 -12.07 -1.70 -1.51
N GLN A 98 -11.28 -2.52 -2.21
CA GLN A 98 -10.03 -3.01 -1.67
C GLN A 98 -9.01 -1.88 -1.50
N HIS A 99 -8.35 -1.87 -0.35
CA HIS A 99 -7.48 -0.81 0.15
C HIS A 99 -6.38 -0.38 -0.85
N HIS A 100 -5.61 -1.33 -1.37
CA HIS A 100 -4.51 -1.08 -2.28
C HIS A 100 -4.99 -0.59 -3.66
N LEU A 101 -6.12 -1.10 -4.14
CA LEU A 101 -6.78 -0.56 -5.32
C LEU A 101 -7.20 0.88 -5.05
N ALA A 102 -7.86 1.19 -3.93
CA ALA A 102 -8.24 2.57 -3.61
C ALA A 102 -7.02 3.51 -3.64
N HIS A 103 -5.85 3.12 -3.12
CA HIS A 103 -4.62 3.90 -3.29
C HIS A 103 -4.25 4.13 -4.77
N ILE A 104 -4.21 3.08 -5.58
CA ILE A 104 -3.84 3.20 -7.00
C ILE A 104 -4.84 4.10 -7.74
N PHE A 105 -6.14 3.93 -7.49
CA PHE A 105 -7.18 4.79 -8.08
C PHE A 105 -7.11 6.22 -7.57
N SER A 106 -6.59 6.45 -6.37
CA SER A 106 -6.29 7.80 -5.87
C SER A 106 -5.21 8.45 -6.73
N ALA A 107 -4.12 7.75 -7.02
CA ALA A 107 -3.06 8.25 -7.89
C ALA A 107 -3.54 8.50 -9.33
N ILE A 108 -4.37 7.61 -9.88
CA ILE A 108 -5.00 7.78 -11.20
C ILE A 108 -5.90 9.02 -11.20
N GLY A 109 -6.75 9.17 -10.17
CA GLY A 109 -7.63 10.32 -10.02
C GLY A 109 -6.88 11.63 -9.87
N ASP A 110 -5.79 11.64 -9.11
CA ASP A 110 -4.91 12.80 -8.93
C ASP A 110 -4.33 13.26 -10.27
N GLN A 111 -3.86 12.31 -11.09
CA GLN A 111 -3.37 12.59 -12.45
C GLN A 111 -4.47 13.14 -13.37
N ILE A 112 -5.69 12.58 -13.33
CA ILE A 112 -6.83 13.08 -14.11
C ILE A 112 -7.13 14.53 -13.72
N VAL A 113 -7.18 14.83 -12.42
CA VAL A 113 -7.44 16.17 -11.88
C VAL A 113 -6.31 17.14 -12.22
N GLU A 114 -5.06 16.68 -12.27
CA GLU A 114 -3.91 17.48 -12.70
C GLU A 114 -4.01 17.85 -14.18
N ARG A 115 -4.35 16.89 -15.05
CA ARG A 115 -4.44 17.09 -16.50
C ARG A 115 -5.72 17.79 -16.94
N GLY A 116 -6.78 17.78 -16.12
CA GLY A 116 -8.08 18.34 -16.46
C GLY A 116 -8.86 17.56 -17.52
N VAL A 117 -8.37 16.38 -17.92
CA VAL A 117 -8.98 15.51 -18.94
C VAL A 117 -9.17 14.11 -18.35
N CYS A 118 -10.40 13.60 -18.41
CA CYS A 118 -10.77 12.26 -17.98
C CYS A 118 -10.41 11.19 -19.02
N SER A 119 -9.26 11.31 -19.69
CA SER A 119 -8.76 10.36 -20.69
C SER A 119 -7.59 9.57 -20.11
N VAL A 120 -7.88 8.59 -19.26
CA VAL A 120 -6.88 7.58 -18.91
C VAL A 120 -6.92 6.51 -20.00
N LYS A 121 -5.77 6.00 -20.41
CA LYS A 121 -5.73 4.82 -21.27
C LYS A 121 -6.52 3.70 -20.58
N ARG A 122 -7.15 2.81 -21.36
CA ARG A 122 -8.01 1.73 -20.86
C ARG A 122 -7.28 0.67 -20.02
N GLU A 123 -5.98 0.81 -19.83
CA GLU A 123 -5.17 -0.06 -19.02
C GLU A 123 -4.18 0.79 -18.20
N ALA A 124 -4.00 0.43 -16.94
CA ALA A 124 -3.04 1.03 -16.02
C ALA A 124 -2.37 -0.07 -15.19
N LEU A 125 -1.14 0.17 -14.75
CA LEU A 125 -0.39 -0.66 -13.83
C LEU A 125 -0.24 0.12 -12.52
N GLY A 126 -0.48 -0.54 -11.40
CA GLY A 126 -0.36 0.05 -10.08
C GLY A 126 0.63 -0.71 -9.22
N ILE A 127 1.48 0.01 -8.50
CA ILE A 127 2.30 -0.49 -7.40
C ILE A 127 1.71 0.14 -6.13
N ALA A 128 1.26 -0.69 -5.20
CA ALA A 128 0.74 -0.24 -3.92
C ALA A 128 1.64 -0.76 -2.81
N CYS A 129 2.37 0.14 -2.17
CA CYS A 129 3.20 -0.19 -1.02
C CYS A 129 2.67 0.50 0.23
N ASP A 130 2.42 -0.29 1.27
CA ASP A 130 1.86 0.19 2.52
C ASP A 130 2.38 -0.60 3.73
N GLY A 131 1.95 -0.23 4.94
CA GLY A 131 2.19 -0.97 6.16
C GLY A 131 1.23 -2.13 6.38
N THR A 132 -0.07 -1.92 6.21
CA THR A 132 -1.10 -2.93 6.47
C THR A 132 -2.36 -2.61 5.67
N GLY A 133 -2.71 -3.47 4.72
CA GLY A 133 -4.04 -3.44 4.12
C GLY A 133 -4.65 -4.84 4.02
N TYR A 134 -5.96 -4.91 4.14
CA TYR A 134 -6.71 -6.16 4.14
C TYR A 134 -6.75 -6.77 2.72
N GLY A 135 -6.20 -7.99 2.59
CA GLY A 135 -6.21 -8.76 1.35
C GLY A 135 -7.54 -9.47 1.10
N TYR A 136 -7.83 -9.79 -0.16
CA TYR A 136 -8.98 -10.65 -0.51
C TYR A 136 -8.84 -12.09 0.02
N ASP A 137 -7.62 -12.50 0.35
CA ASP A 137 -7.24 -13.78 0.93
C ASP A 137 -7.05 -13.71 2.46
N GLU A 138 -7.56 -12.65 3.10
CA GLU A 138 -7.45 -12.38 4.54
C GLU A 138 -6.02 -12.20 5.06
N LYS A 139 -5.03 -12.15 4.17
CA LYS A 139 -3.63 -11.86 4.49
C LYS A 139 -3.41 -10.35 4.59
N ILE A 140 -2.28 -9.97 5.20
CA ILE A 140 -1.88 -8.56 5.30
C ILE A 140 -1.08 -8.17 4.06
N TRP A 141 -1.68 -7.38 3.18
CA TRP A 141 -1.01 -6.86 1.98
C TRP A 141 -0.26 -5.55 2.29
N GLY A 142 0.66 -5.18 1.40
CA GLY A 142 1.40 -3.92 1.51
C GLY A 142 2.59 -3.80 0.55
N GLY A 143 2.68 -4.62 -0.48
CA GLY A 143 3.70 -4.51 -1.53
C GLY A 143 3.23 -5.24 -2.76
N GLU A 144 2.20 -4.67 -3.36
CA GLU A 144 1.37 -5.31 -4.37
C GLU A 144 1.57 -4.65 -5.73
N ALA A 145 1.48 -5.44 -6.79
CA ALA A 145 1.39 -4.97 -8.15
C ALA A 145 0.03 -5.39 -8.75
N PHE A 146 -0.66 -4.44 -9.37
CA PHE A 146 -1.94 -4.64 -10.02
C PHE A 146 -1.87 -4.25 -11.50
N LYS A 147 -2.58 -5.02 -12.32
CA LYS A 147 -3.01 -4.62 -13.65
C LYS A 147 -4.48 -4.24 -13.58
N ILE A 148 -4.78 -3.02 -14.01
CA ILE A 148 -6.13 -2.50 -14.01
C ILE A 148 -6.54 -2.23 -15.45
N GLN A 149 -7.67 -2.81 -15.85
CA GLN A 149 -8.24 -2.62 -17.18
C GLN A 149 -9.65 -2.06 -17.05
N TYR A 150 -9.84 -0.86 -17.60
CA TYR A 150 -11.12 -0.15 -17.61
C TYR A 150 -11.76 -0.31 -18.98
N ALA A 151 -12.77 -1.18 -19.09
CA ALA A 151 -13.67 -1.19 -20.23
C ALA A 151 -15.09 -0.81 -19.78
N LYS A 152 -15.85 -0.22 -20.71
CA LYS A 152 -17.26 0.12 -20.51
C LYS A 152 -18.01 -1.15 -20.06
N TYR A 153 -18.50 -1.15 -18.82
CA TYR A 153 -19.20 -2.28 -18.16
C TYR A 153 -18.36 -3.53 -17.83
N ASN A 154 -17.04 -3.50 -18.02
CA ASN A 154 -16.16 -4.61 -17.65
C ASN A 154 -14.81 -4.08 -17.17
N THR A 155 -14.67 -3.88 -15.86
CA THR A 155 -13.38 -3.52 -15.27
C THR A 155 -12.77 -4.74 -14.62
N GLN A 156 -11.51 -5.02 -14.97
CA GLN A 156 -10.74 -6.10 -14.38
C GLN A 156 -9.57 -5.51 -13.58
N ASN A 157 -9.60 -5.74 -12.28
CA ASN A 157 -8.53 -5.38 -11.37
C ASN A 157 -7.81 -6.68 -10.97
N THR A 158 -6.67 -6.95 -11.57
CA THR A 158 -5.93 -8.21 -11.38
C THR A 158 -4.68 -7.95 -10.55
N ARG A 159 -4.54 -8.62 -9.41
CA ARG A 159 -3.27 -8.69 -8.67
C ARG A 159 -2.31 -9.53 -9.51
N ILE A 160 -1.23 -8.92 -10.01
CA ILE A 160 -0.28 -9.55 -10.94
C ILE A 160 1.03 -9.95 -10.26
N GLY A 161 1.26 -9.46 -9.03
CA GLY A 161 2.40 -9.87 -8.23
C GLY A 161 2.47 -9.16 -6.90
N HIS A 162 3.37 -9.63 -6.04
CA HIS A 162 3.57 -9.08 -4.70
C HIS A 162 4.96 -9.41 -4.13
N LEU A 163 5.31 -8.79 -3.00
CA LEU A 163 6.45 -9.21 -2.17
C LEU A 163 6.23 -10.63 -1.64
N GLU A 164 7.31 -11.41 -1.55
CA GLU A 164 7.28 -12.72 -0.89
C GLU A 164 6.64 -12.64 0.49
N ASN A 165 5.61 -13.47 0.73
CA ASN A 165 4.94 -13.55 2.02
C ASN A 165 5.93 -13.97 3.12
N GLN A 166 5.93 -13.19 4.20
CA GLN A 166 6.66 -13.46 5.44
C GLN A 166 5.68 -13.64 6.58
N ILE A 167 6.10 -14.29 7.67
CA ILE A 167 5.22 -14.59 8.79
C ILE A 167 5.40 -13.56 9.90
N MET A 168 4.31 -12.86 10.22
CA MET A 168 4.22 -12.03 11.42
C MET A 168 3.85 -12.91 12.62
N ILE A 169 4.84 -13.14 13.50
CA ILE A 169 4.67 -13.91 14.72
C ILE A 169 3.92 -13.06 15.76
N GLY A 170 2.69 -13.43 16.12
CA GLY A 170 1.87 -12.71 17.09
C GLY A 170 1.08 -11.52 16.53
N GLY A 171 0.81 -11.49 15.22
CA GLY A 171 -0.04 -10.46 14.59
C GLY A 171 0.48 -9.04 14.82
N GLU A 172 -0.35 -8.17 15.38
CA GLU A 172 0.01 -6.77 15.67
C GLU A 172 1.26 -6.61 16.55
N ILE A 173 1.58 -7.60 17.40
CA ILE A 173 2.79 -7.55 18.22
C ILE A 173 4.04 -7.50 17.33
N ALA A 174 4.03 -8.14 16.15
CA ALA A 174 5.13 -8.06 15.19
C ALA A 174 5.29 -6.67 14.55
N ILE A 175 4.28 -5.80 14.62
CA ILE A 175 4.39 -4.39 14.22
C ILE A 175 5.13 -3.60 15.31
N LYS A 176 4.80 -3.87 16.58
CA LYS A 176 5.44 -3.23 17.75
C LYS A 176 6.86 -3.74 17.99
N GLU A 177 7.12 -5.01 17.67
CA GLU A 177 8.41 -5.70 17.82
C GLU A 177 8.89 -6.27 16.47
N PRO A 178 9.51 -5.46 15.58
CA PRO A 178 9.85 -5.90 14.22
C PRO A 178 10.89 -7.03 14.16
N ALA A 179 11.63 -7.29 15.24
CA ALA A 179 12.53 -8.43 15.32
C ALA A 179 11.79 -9.77 15.19
N ARG A 180 10.48 -9.83 15.47
CA ARG A 180 9.64 -11.02 15.24
C ARG A 180 9.55 -11.40 13.77
N LEU A 181 9.35 -10.40 12.89
CA LEU A 181 9.37 -10.63 11.46
C LEU A 181 10.78 -11.00 10.99
N LEU A 182 11.81 -10.37 11.55
CA LEU A 182 13.20 -10.75 11.26
C LEU A 182 13.46 -12.23 11.59
N ILE A 183 13.01 -12.74 12.75
CA ILE A 183 13.12 -14.17 13.10
C ILE A 183 12.46 -15.05 12.03
N SER A 184 11.24 -14.71 11.59
CA SER A 184 10.56 -15.45 10.52
C SER A 184 11.39 -15.50 9.24
N ILE A 185 11.90 -14.36 8.79
CA ILE A 185 12.68 -14.28 7.56
C ILE A 185 13.99 -15.09 7.68
N LEU A 186 14.70 -14.96 8.81
CA LEU A 186 15.95 -15.69 9.05
C LEU A 186 15.74 -17.20 9.08
N SER A 187 14.61 -17.68 9.64
CA SER A 187 14.31 -19.10 9.74
C SER A 187 14.23 -19.81 8.39
N LYS A 188 13.96 -19.07 7.30
CA LYS A 188 13.88 -19.63 5.94
C LYS A 188 15.23 -20.08 5.39
N PHE A 189 16.35 -19.68 6.00
CA PHE A 189 17.67 -19.98 5.45
C PHE A 189 18.82 -20.08 6.47
N LEU A 190 18.54 -19.87 7.76
CA LEU A 190 19.49 -20.08 8.84
C LEU A 190 18.95 -21.12 9.82
N GLU A 191 19.86 -21.91 10.35
CA GLU A 191 19.58 -22.77 11.49
C GLU A 191 19.22 -21.95 12.73
N LYS A 192 18.42 -22.53 13.64
CA LYS A 192 17.93 -21.87 14.86
C LYS A 192 19.02 -21.14 15.64
N LYS A 193 20.17 -21.79 15.84
CA LYS A 193 21.32 -21.25 16.58
C LYS A 193 21.93 -20.02 15.89
N ASP A 194 21.93 -19.98 14.57
CA ASP A 194 22.49 -18.87 13.80
C ASP A 194 21.51 -17.70 13.71
N ALA A 195 20.22 -17.97 13.55
CA ALA A 195 19.18 -16.94 13.61
C ALA A 195 19.20 -16.19 14.96
N TYR A 196 19.37 -16.92 16.08
CA TYR A 196 19.43 -16.31 17.42
C TYR A 196 20.53 -15.23 17.55
N LYS A 197 21.67 -15.40 16.86
CA LYS A 197 22.80 -14.46 16.94
C LYS A 197 22.41 -13.03 16.56
N TYR A 198 21.43 -12.86 15.67
CA TYR A 198 20.98 -11.56 15.18
C TYR A 198 19.95 -10.88 16.10
N VAL A 199 19.28 -11.64 16.96
CA VAL A 199 18.18 -11.15 17.82
C VAL A 199 18.43 -11.32 19.31
N LYS A 200 19.56 -11.92 19.72
CA LYS A 200 19.94 -12.14 21.13
C LYS A 200 20.01 -10.89 22.00
N LYS A 201 20.14 -9.70 21.40
CA LYS A 201 20.12 -8.40 22.09
C LYS A 201 18.71 -7.94 22.46
N TYR A 202 17.68 -8.54 21.86
CA TYR A 202 16.28 -8.20 22.07
C TYR A 202 15.53 -9.28 22.85
N TYR A 203 15.96 -10.53 22.73
CA TYR A 203 15.32 -11.67 23.38
C TYR A 203 16.33 -12.53 24.11
N SER A 204 15.97 -12.92 25.35
CA SER A 204 16.61 -14.02 26.05
C SER A 204 16.48 -15.31 25.23
N LYS A 205 17.30 -16.32 25.57
CA LYS A 205 17.24 -17.61 24.89
C LYS A 205 15.85 -18.25 25.01
N ASN A 206 15.20 -18.14 26.18
CA ASN A 206 13.88 -18.73 26.41
C ASN A 206 12.79 -18.03 25.59
N GLU A 207 12.80 -16.70 25.52
CA GLU A 207 11.86 -15.93 24.68
C GLU A 207 12.05 -16.27 23.19
N PHE A 208 13.30 -16.35 22.72
CA PHE A 208 13.57 -16.74 21.34
C PHE A 208 13.10 -18.16 21.03
N GLU A 209 13.32 -19.13 21.93
CA GLU A 209 12.82 -20.50 21.77
C GLU A 209 11.29 -20.56 21.67
N LEU A 210 10.58 -19.75 22.48
CA LEU A 210 9.14 -19.63 22.40
C LEU A 210 8.69 -19.09 21.03
N LEU A 211 9.30 -18.00 20.55
CA LEU A 211 8.98 -17.41 19.25
C LEU A 211 9.30 -18.35 18.09
N TRP A 212 10.41 -19.07 18.18
CA TRP A 212 10.81 -20.06 17.18
C TRP A 212 9.80 -21.20 17.10
N ASN A 213 9.40 -21.77 18.24
CA ASN A 213 8.40 -22.84 18.29
C ASN A 213 7.02 -22.36 17.82
N GLN A 214 6.63 -21.14 18.21
CA GLN A 214 5.40 -20.51 17.73
C GLN A 214 5.37 -20.42 16.20
N LEU A 215 6.48 -20.00 15.59
CA LEU A 215 6.63 -19.95 14.14
C LEU A 215 6.57 -21.34 13.49
N GLN A 216 7.27 -22.34 14.04
CA GLN A 216 7.28 -23.70 13.48
C GLN A 216 5.89 -24.36 13.54
N GLN A 217 5.09 -24.03 14.56
CA GLN A 217 3.73 -24.53 14.72
C GLN A 217 2.69 -23.66 13.99
N ASN A 218 3.11 -22.54 13.38
CA ASN A 218 2.23 -21.54 12.77
C ASN A 218 1.10 -21.06 13.72
N PHE A 219 1.38 -20.97 15.02
CA PHE A 219 0.40 -20.59 16.04
C PHE A 219 0.35 -19.06 16.22
N ASN A 220 -0.83 -18.45 16.08
CA ASN A 220 -0.99 -16.99 16.10
C ASN A 220 -0.02 -16.28 15.13
N CYS A 221 0.10 -16.84 13.93
CA CYS A 221 0.94 -16.36 12.86
C CYS A 221 0.05 -15.91 11.69
N ILE A 222 0.39 -14.78 11.09
CA ILE A 222 -0.31 -14.26 9.89
C ILE A 222 0.71 -13.94 8.81
N GLU A 223 0.36 -14.25 7.57
CA GLU A 223 1.18 -13.93 6.41
C GLU A 223 1.06 -12.45 6.04
N THR A 224 2.19 -11.87 5.63
CA THR A 224 2.23 -10.51 5.09
C THR A 224 3.16 -10.36 3.89
N SER A 225 2.69 -9.59 2.90
CA SER A 225 3.48 -9.06 1.79
C SER A 225 3.81 -7.57 1.98
N SER A 226 3.80 -7.07 3.22
CA SER A 226 3.94 -5.64 3.50
C SER A 226 5.34 -5.08 3.30
N THR A 227 5.45 -4.02 2.49
CA THR A 227 6.70 -3.29 2.25
C THR A 227 7.23 -2.67 3.53
N ALA A 228 6.37 -2.02 4.33
CA ALA A 228 6.83 -1.39 5.56
C ALA A 228 7.37 -2.43 6.54
N ARG A 229 6.67 -3.56 6.71
CA ARG A 229 7.10 -4.64 7.61
C ARG A 229 8.46 -5.22 7.20
N ILE A 230 8.67 -5.46 5.91
CA ILE A 230 9.97 -5.90 5.38
C ILE A 230 11.06 -4.88 5.70
N LEU A 231 10.82 -3.59 5.51
CA LEU A 231 11.79 -2.55 5.80
C LEU A 231 12.00 -2.30 7.30
N ASP A 232 10.99 -2.52 8.14
CA ASP A 232 11.14 -2.50 9.60
C ASP A 232 12.13 -3.59 10.04
N ALA A 233 12.01 -4.81 9.49
CA ALA A 233 12.96 -5.89 9.74
C ALA A 233 14.38 -5.59 9.23
N VAL A 234 14.51 -4.90 8.09
CA VAL A 234 15.81 -4.39 7.61
C VAL A 234 16.39 -3.35 8.58
N SER A 235 15.57 -2.43 9.08
CA SER A 235 15.97 -1.40 10.04
C SER A 235 16.51 -1.99 11.33
N VAL A 236 15.84 -3.02 11.86
CA VAL A 236 16.29 -3.77 13.04
C VAL A 236 17.57 -4.55 12.75
N LEU A 237 17.66 -5.24 11.61
CA LEU A 237 18.86 -6.00 11.22
C LEU A 237 20.09 -5.09 11.09
N LEU A 238 19.94 -3.92 10.49
CA LEU A 238 21.02 -2.96 10.31
C LEU A 238 21.25 -2.08 11.56
N GLU A 239 20.43 -2.24 12.58
CA GLU A 239 20.52 -1.57 13.88
C GLU A 239 20.25 -0.06 13.84
N PHE A 240 19.47 0.41 12.85
CA PHE A 240 18.96 1.79 12.82
C PHE A 240 17.76 1.98 13.75
N SER A 241 16.98 0.92 13.96
CA SER A 241 15.87 0.89 14.91
C SER A 241 16.12 -0.11 16.04
N LYS A 242 15.56 0.20 17.22
CA LYS A 242 15.38 -0.79 18.29
C LYS A 242 14.24 -1.74 17.95
N ASN A 243 14.11 -2.82 18.73
CA ASN A 243 12.98 -3.75 18.66
C ASN A 243 11.74 -3.21 19.41
N GLU A 244 11.41 -1.95 19.15
CA GLU A 244 10.24 -1.29 19.73
C GLU A 244 9.82 -0.19 18.76
N SER A 245 8.60 -0.30 18.24
CA SER A 245 8.02 0.69 17.33
C SER A 245 7.14 1.65 18.13
N LEU A 246 7.62 2.89 18.31
CA LEU A 246 6.90 3.95 19.02
C LEU A 246 5.85 4.66 18.13
N SER A 247 5.87 4.41 16.82
CA SER A 247 4.91 4.95 15.84
C SER A 247 4.68 3.94 14.71
N LYS A 248 3.62 4.13 13.90
CA LYS A 248 3.23 3.20 12.81
C LYS A 248 4.34 2.97 11.75
N HIS A 249 5.25 3.94 11.55
CA HIS A 249 6.33 3.92 10.55
C HIS A 249 7.74 4.13 11.14
N GLY A 250 7.90 4.12 12.47
CA GLY A 250 9.16 4.50 13.13
C GLY A 250 10.42 3.79 12.60
N PRO A 251 10.45 2.44 12.51
CA PRO A 251 11.64 1.73 12.04
C PRO A 251 11.97 2.01 10.58
N VAL A 252 10.98 2.03 9.67
CA VAL A 252 11.20 2.37 8.26
C VAL A 252 11.63 3.83 8.06
N ASP A 253 11.11 4.78 8.84
CA ASP A 253 11.53 6.18 8.79
C ASP A 253 13.00 6.35 9.23
N LEU A 254 13.41 5.62 10.28
CA LEU A 254 14.82 5.59 10.72
C LEU A 254 15.73 4.96 9.67
N LEU A 255 15.27 3.90 8.98
CA LEU A 255 16.00 3.28 7.88
C LEU A 255 16.20 4.29 6.75
N GLU A 256 15.14 4.95 6.32
CA GLU A 256 15.17 5.95 5.24
C GLU A 256 16.10 7.11 5.60
N LYS A 257 15.93 7.71 6.79
CA LYS A 257 16.73 8.85 7.25
C LYS A 257 18.22 8.58 7.24
N ASN A 258 18.63 7.35 7.52
CA ASN A 258 20.04 6.96 7.56
C ASN A 258 20.57 6.42 6.23
N SER A 259 19.72 6.25 5.22
CA SER A 259 20.11 5.70 3.94
C SER A 259 20.91 6.68 3.09
N THR A 260 21.88 6.17 2.33
CA THR A 260 22.71 6.96 1.42
C THR A 260 22.60 6.44 -0.02
N ILE A 261 23.71 6.05 -0.64
CA ILE A 261 23.72 5.52 -2.00
C ILE A 261 23.67 3.98 -1.99
N PRO A 262 22.80 3.35 -2.80
CA PRO A 262 22.66 1.90 -2.78
C PRO A 262 23.88 1.20 -3.39
N TYR A 263 24.12 -0.03 -2.95
CA TYR A 263 24.91 -1.00 -3.70
C TYR A 263 24.09 -1.54 -4.87
N GLN A 264 24.79 -2.11 -5.86
CA GLN A 264 24.14 -2.74 -6.99
C GLN A 264 23.85 -4.21 -6.68
N ILE A 265 22.56 -4.53 -6.58
CA ILE A 265 22.05 -5.89 -6.57
C ILE A 265 20.83 -5.97 -7.48
N LYS A 266 20.63 -7.13 -8.11
CA LYS A 266 19.45 -7.36 -8.94
C LYS A 266 18.32 -7.95 -8.08
N PRO A 267 17.08 -7.43 -8.17
CA PRO A 267 15.90 -8.07 -7.61
C PRO A 267 15.72 -9.50 -8.12
N VAL A 268 15.32 -10.40 -7.23
CA VAL A 268 14.92 -11.76 -7.60
C VAL A 268 13.40 -11.80 -7.72
N VAL A 269 12.92 -11.82 -8.96
CA VAL A 269 11.50 -11.91 -9.30
C VAL A 269 11.25 -13.26 -9.98
N GLU A 270 10.33 -14.04 -9.43
CA GLU A 270 10.00 -15.39 -9.88
C GLU A 270 8.51 -15.50 -10.17
N PHE A 271 8.10 -16.29 -11.17
CA PHE A 271 6.68 -16.56 -11.41
C PHE A 271 6.24 -17.73 -10.54
N ASN A 272 5.17 -17.55 -9.76
CA ASN A 272 4.55 -18.60 -8.99
C ASN A 272 3.45 -19.25 -9.84
N GLU A 273 3.66 -20.51 -10.25
CA GLU A 273 2.73 -21.25 -11.10
C GLU A 273 1.39 -21.58 -10.43
N ILE A 274 1.34 -21.62 -9.10
CA ILE A 274 0.13 -21.92 -8.33
C ILE A 274 -0.72 -20.67 -8.20
N GLU A 275 -0.10 -19.56 -7.78
CA GLU A 275 -0.79 -18.27 -7.59
C GLU A 275 -1.05 -17.55 -8.92
N LYS A 276 -0.36 -17.95 -10.00
CA LYS A 276 -0.34 -17.25 -11.30
C LYS A 276 0.06 -15.78 -11.18
N MET A 277 1.02 -15.51 -10.30
CA MET A 277 1.51 -14.17 -9.97
C MET A 277 3.03 -14.13 -9.93
N TRP A 278 3.61 -12.96 -10.15
CA TRP A 278 5.04 -12.74 -9.94
C TRP A 278 5.34 -12.41 -8.48
N ILE A 279 6.39 -13.01 -7.93
CA ILE A 279 6.79 -12.84 -6.54
C ILE A 279 8.17 -12.20 -6.50
N LEU A 280 8.25 -11.03 -5.87
CA LEU A 280 9.52 -10.42 -5.52
C LEU A 280 10.05 -11.07 -4.24
N LYS A 281 11.04 -11.96 -4.39
CA LYS A 281 11.66 -12.66 -3.28
C LYS A 281 12.39 -11.68 -2.37
N THR A 282 12.01 -11.64 -1.09
CA THR A 282 12.67 -10.81 -0.07
C THR A 282 13.73 -11.60 0.69
N THR A 283 13.61 -12.92 0.79
CA THR A 283 14.61 -13.78 1.44
C THR A 283 16.03 -13.62 0.84
N PRO A 284 16.23 -13.53 -0.49
CA PRO A 284 17.54 -13.23 -1.09
C PRO A 284 18.12 -11.87 -0.70
N LEU A 285 17.26 -10.85 -0.48
CA LEU A 285 17.71 -9.55 0.03
C LEU A 285 18.31 -9.70 1.42
N PHE A 286 17.67 -10.43 2.34
CA PHE A 286 18.20 -10.65 3.69
C PHE A 286 19.50 -11.48 3.68
N LYS A 287 19.59 -12.51 2.83
CA LYS A 287 20.86 -13.25 2.60
C LYS A 287 21.97 -12.30 2.18
N TYR A 288 21.69 -11.39 1.24
CA TYR A 288 22.66 -10.39 0.80
C TYR A 288 23.06 -9.44 1.94
N LEU A 289 22.09 -8.88 2.68
CA LEU A 289 22.35 -7.96 3.78
C LEU A 289 23.25 -8.61 4.85
N ILE A 290 22.93 -9.83 5.28
CA ILE A 290 23.70 -10.57 6.29
C ILE A 290 25.13 -10.84 5.83
N LYS A 291 25.32 -11.32 4.61
CA LYS A 291 26.66 -11.57 4.05
C LYS A 291 27.51 -10.28 3.99
N ASN A 292 26.87 -9.12 3.93
CA ASN A 292 27.51 -7.83 3.75
C ASN A 292 27.44 -6.91 4.97
N LEU A 293 27.10 -7.41 6.18
CA LEU A 293 27.01 -6.56 7.39
C LEU A 293 28.32 -5.86 7.77
N HIS A 294 29.46 -6.32 7.26
CA HIS A 294 30.77 -5.68 7.41
C HIS A 294 30.93 -4.41 6.54
N LYS A 295 30.01 -4.15 5.60
CA LYS A 295 29.99 -2.96 4.74
C LYS A 295 29.23 -1.81 5.39
N ASP A 296 29.22 -0.66 4.73
CA ASP A 296 28.46 0.51 5.16
C ASP A 296 26.95 0.22 5.21
N LYS A 297 26.41 0.18 6.43
CA LYS A 297 24.99 -0.07 6.73
C LYS A 297 24.07 0.98 6.10
N LYS A 298 24.50 2.23 5.95
CA LYS A 298 23.70 3.29 5.33
C LYS A 298 23.46 3.00 3.84
N ARG A 299 24.48 2.46 3.18
CA ARG A 299 24.37 2.00 1.80
C ARG A 299 23.53 0.73 1.69
N LEU A 300 23.64 -0.21 2.64
CA LEU A 300 22.79 -1.40 2.70
C LEU A 300 21.30 -1.03 2.87
N ALA A 301 20.99 -0.03 3.70
CA ALA A 301 19.64 0.49 3.87
C ALA A 301 19.05 1.07 2.58
N ALA A 302 19.83 1.88 1.86
CA ALA A 302 19.45 2.37 0.53
C ALA A 302 19.28 1.22 -0.47
N THR A 303 20.13 0.19 -0.37
CA THR A 303 20.08 -1.01 -1.22
C THR A 303 18.76 -1.76 -1.06
N ALA A 304 18.28 -1.93 0.17
CA ALA A 304 17.01 -2.61 0.44
C ALA A 304 15.81 -1.86 -0.15
N GLN A 305 15.75 -0.54 0.02
CA GLN A 305 14.69 0.29 -0.56
C GLN A 305 14.72 0.26 -2.09
N LYS A 306 15.91 0.36 -2.69
CA LYS A 306 16.09 0.22 -4.14
C LYS A 306 15.69 -1.17 -4.65
N TYR A 307 16.02 -2.23 -3.91
CA TYR A 307 15.67 -3.60 -4.28
C TYR A 307 14.14 -3.78 -4.40
N ILE A 308 13.39 -3.25 -3.43
CA ILE A 308 11.91 -3.30 -3.46
C ILE A 308 11.36 -2.47 -4.63
N ALA A 309 11.82 -1.22 -4.78
CA ALA A 309 11.37 -0.35 -5.87
C ALA A 309 11.61 -0.97 -7.24
N ASP A 310 12.83 -1.47 -7.49
CA ASP A 310 13.19 -2.07 -8.76
C ASP A 310 12.44 -3.38 -9.02
N GLY A 311 12.27 -4.21 -8.00
CA GLY A 311 11.61 -5.51 -8.14
C GLY A 311 10.12 -5.39 -8.43
N LEU A 312 9.40 -4.49 -7.75
CA LEU A 312 7.98 -4.26 -8.01
C LEU A 312 7.75 -3.63 -9.39
N LEU A 313 8.64 -2.73 -9.82
CA LEU A 313 8.61 -2.20 -11.18
C LEU A 313 8.97 -3.26 -12.24
N GLU A 314 9.84 -4.21 -11.91
CA GLU A 314 10.12 -5.34 -12.79
C GLU A 314 8.89 -6.25 -12.95
N ILE A 315 8.12 -6.49 -11.89
CA ILE A 315 6.85 -7.24 -11.96
C ILE A 315 5.88 -6.59 -12.95
N THR A 316 5.68 -5.27 -12.86
CA THR A 316 4.75 -4.57 -13.76
C THR A 316 5.21 -4.63 -15.22
N ARG A 317 6.53 -4.58 -15.47
CA ARG A 317 7.12 -4.72 -16.82
C ARG A 317 7.00 -6.13 -17.38
N ARG A 318 7.16 -7.18 -16.56
CA ARG A 318 7.04 -8.58 -17.01
C ARG A 318 5.61 -8.95 -17.42
N CYS A 319 4.61 -8.26 -16.90
CA CYS A 319 3.21 -8.46 -17.26
C CYS A 319 2.78 -7.74 -18.53
N HIS A 320 3.67 -6.94 -19.14
CA HIS A 320 3.38 -6.19 -20.36
C HIS A 320 4.59 -6.17 -21.31
N PRO A 321 4.72 -7.15 -22.23
CA PRO A 321 5.89 -7.30 -23.11
C PRO A 321 6.19 -6.07 -23.99
N GLU A 322 5.18 -5.28 -24.35
CA GLU A 322 5.37 -4.06 -25.14
C GLU A 322 6.16 -2.94 -24.42
N PHE A 323 6.33 -3.02 -23.08
CA PHE A 323 7.22 -2.13 -22.32
C PHE A 323 8.69 -2.60 -22.33
N ILE A 324 8.96 -3.81 -22.84
CA ILE A 324 10.31 -4.41 -22.89
C ILE A 324 10.99 -4.10 -24.23
N SER A 325 10.23 -3.85 -25.29
CA SER A 325 10.75 -3.50 -26.62
C SER A 325 10.87 -2.00 -26.83
N GLY A 326 12.01 -1.42 -26.48
CA GLY A 326 12.30 -0.02 -26.85
C GLY A 326 13.65 0.44 -26.34
N SER A 327 14.61 0.52 -27.25
CA SER A 327 15.94 1.12 -27.16
C SER A 327 16.13 2.20 -26.08
N ARG A 328 17.36 2.28 -25.54
CA ARG A 328 17.86 3.38 -24.69
C ARG A 328 17.67 4.79 -25.29
N GLU A 329 17.25 4.90 -26.55
CA GLU A 329 16.97 6.16 -27.25
C GLU A 329 15.48 6.58 -27.22
N ILE A 330 14.53 5.68 -26.93
CA ILE A 330 13.11 6.03 -26.74
C ILE A 330 12.83 6.55 -25.32
N LEU A 331 13.85 6.63 -24.45
CA LEU A 331 13.74 7.19 -23.11
C LEU A 331 13.41 8.70 -23.08
N LYS A 332 13.42 9.41 -24.21
CA LYS A 332 13.00 10.82 -24.29
C LYS A 332 11.50 11.03 -24.52
N GLN A 333 10.74 9.96 -24.83
CA GLN A 333 9.30 10.05 -25.13
C GLN A 333 8.45 8.96 -24.46
N VAL A 334 8.95 8.27 -23.43
CA VAL A 334 8.08 7.46 -22.55
C VAL A 334 7.22 8.43 -21.74
N GLN A 335 6.13 8.85 -22.36
CA GLN A 335 5.08 9.64 -21.74
C GLN A 335 4.55 8.86 -20.53
N HIS A 336 4.60 9.50 -19.37
CA HIS A 336 4.31 9.06 -17.98
C HIS A 336 2.96 8.38 -17.71
N ASP A 337 2.33 7.74 -18.69
CA ASP A 337 0.87 7.77 -18.72
C ASP A 337 0.18 6.67 -17.91
N ASN A 338 0.84 5.56 -17.57
CA ASN A 338 0.09 4.38 -17.13
C ASN A 338 0.67 3.55 -15.96
N VAL A 339 1.77 3.93 -15.32
CA VAL A 339 2.24 3.23 -14.12
C VAL A 339 2.12 4.17 -12.93
N PHE A 340 1.46 3.70 -11.88
CA PHE A 340 1.14 4.49 -10.69
C PHE A 340 1.77 3.85 -9.46
N PHE A 341 2.28 4.67 -8.55
CA PHE A 341 2.80 4.25 -7.25
C PHE A 341 2.04 4.97 -6.15
N ALA A 342 1.51 4.21 -5.20
CA ALA A 342 0.64 4.70 -4.14
C ALA A 342 0.76 3.86 -2.86
N GLY A 343 0.02 4.24 -1.81
CA GLY A 343 0.06 3.63 -0.48
C GLY A 343 0.96 4.42 0.48
N GLY A 344 0.91 4.11 1.78
CA GLY A 344 1.67 4.85 2.80
C GLY A 344 3.17 4.93 2.52
N MET A 345 3.74 3.88 1.91
CA MET A 345 5.17 3.83 1.55
C MET A 345 5.52 4.66 0.31
N ALA A 346 4.54 5.23 -0.40
CA ALA A 346 4.81 6.27 -1.40
C ALA A 346 5.21 7.61 -0.77
N ASN A 347 5.20 7.73 0.57
CA ASN A 347 5.86 8.84 1.26
C ASN A 347 7.37 8.61 1.49
N ASN A 348 7.85 7.38 1.35
CA ASN A 348 9.28 7.09 1.39
C ASN A 348 9.95 7.69 0.15
N LYS A 349 10.80 8.68 0.36
CA LYS A 349 11.42 9.51 -0.67
C LYS A 349 12.39 8.70 -1.51
N ILE A 350 13.08 7.71 -0.95
CA ILE A 350 14.04 6.90 -1.71
C ILE A 350 13.30 6.01 -2.71
N ILE A 351 12.28 5.27 -2.26
CA ILE A 351 11.46 4.43 -3.14
C ILE A 351 10.76 5.28 -4.20
N SER A 352 10.13 6.38 -3.77
CA SER A 352 9.41 7.27 -4.67
C SER A 352 10.32 7.90 -5.71
N SER A 353 11.47 8.45 -5.31
CA SER A 353 12.43 9.07 -6.24
C SER A 353 12.92 8.07 -7.29
N ILE A 354 13.19 6.81 -6.89
CA ILE A 354 13.61 5.76 -7.82
C ILE A 354 12.53 5.44 -8.84
N LEU A 355 11.27 5.35 -8.42
CA LEU A 355 10.14 5.05 -9.29
C LEU A 355 9.77 6.25 -10.18
N GLU A 356 9.73 7.46 -9.63
CA GLU A 356 9.48 8.72 -10.34
C GLU A 356 10.53 8.97 -11.44
N LEU A 357 11.82 8.75 -11.14
CA LEU A 357 12.92 8.82 -12.14
C LEU A 357 12.77 7.80 -13.28
N LYS A 358 11.99 6.74 -13.07
CA LYS A 358 11.67 5.71 -14.08
C LYS A 358 10.30 5.92 -14.73
N GLY A 359 9.68 7.07 -14.50
CA GLY A 359 8.45 7.50 -15.15
C GLY A 359 7.16 7.02 -14.46
N VAL A 360 7.24 6.51 -13.23
CA VAL A 360 6.05 6.12 -12.45
C VAL A 360 5.42 7.34 -11.78
N TYR A 361 4.10 7.48 -11.90
CA TYR A 361 3.35 8.59 -11.31
C TYR A 361 3.02 8.33 -9.85
N THR A 362 3.18 9.34 -9.01
CA THR A 362 2.74 9.37 -7.61
C THR A 362 1.88 10.60 -7.38
N ASN A 363 0.93 10.55 -6.45
CA ASN A 363 0.07 11.70 -6.16
C ASN A 363 0.88 12.96 -5.83
N LYS A 364 0.36 14.10 -6.30
CA LYS A 364 0.89 15.44 -6.09
C LYS A 364 -0.07 16.36 -5.34
N LYS A 365 -1.39 16.27 -5.58
CA LYS A 365 -2.40 17.12 -4.91
C LYS A 365 -3.07 16.38 -3.75
N ILE A 366 -3.38 15.10 -3.96
CA ILE A 366 -3.98 14.23 -2.96
C ILE A 366 -2.87 13.56 -2.12
N PRO A 367 -3.04 13.39 -0.80
CA PRO A 367 -2.09 12.63 0.01
C PRO A 367 -1.86 11.21 -0.54
N ARG A 368 -0.61 10.75 -0.50
CA ARG A 368 -0.19 9.46 -1.08
C ARG A 368 -0.67 8.24 -0.28
N GLY A 369 -0.80 8.40 1.04
CA GLY A 369 -1.24 7.36 1.98
C GLY A 369 -2.75 7.35 2.22
N ASP A 370 -3.18 6.81 3.37
CA ASP A 370 -4.60 6.57 3.71
C ASP A 370 -5.47 7.83 3.71
N ALA A 371 -4.84 9.00 3.92
CA ALA A 371 -5.53 10.28 3.86
C ALA A 371 -6.13 10.54 2.46
N GLY A 372 -5.63 9.88 1.40
CA GLY A 372 -6.16 9.94 0.04
C GLY A 372 -7.14 8.82 -0.33
N LEU A 373 -7.52 7.95 0.62
CA LEU A 373 -8.23 6.70 0.31
C LEU A 373 -9.68 6.92 -0.14
N SER A 374 -10.43 7.83 0.49
CA SER A 374 -11.83 8.09 0.09
C SER A 374 -11.93 8.71 -1.32
N PHE A 375 -10.92 9.50 -1.70
CA PHE A 375 -10.81 10.04 -3.05
C PHE A 375 -10.56 8.91 -4.06
N GLY A 376 -9.66 7.99 -3.73
CA GLY A 376 -9.41 6.77 -4.50
C GLY A 376 -10.62 5.86 -4.64
N GLN A 377 -11.37 5.63 -3.56
CA GLN A 377 -12.65 4.90 -3.61
C GLN A 377 -13.65 5.56 -4.57
N THR A 378 -13.73 6.90 -4.56
CA THR A 378 -14.59 7.64 -5.49
C THR A 378 -14.16 7.42 -6.95
N PHE A 379 -12.87 7.51 -7.25
CA PHE A 379 -12.34 7.25 -8.59
C PHE A 379 -12.46 5.79 -9.03
N TYR A 380 -12.33 4.85 -8.09
CA TYR A 380 -12.63 3.44 -8.33
C TYR A 380 -14.02 3.30 -8.94
N TYR A 381 -15.06 3.80 -8.26
CA TYR A 381 -16.42 3.68 -8.76
C TYR A 381 -16.64 4.44 -10.09
N LEU A 382 -16.11 5.66 -10.19
CA LEU A 382 -16.31 6.50 -11.38
C LEU A 382 -15.70 5.89 -12.65
N LEU A 383 -14.54 5.23 -12.54
CA LEU A 383 -13.87 4.60 -13.67
C LEU A 383 -14.40 3.20 -13.94
N THR A 384 -14.79 2.43 -12.92
CA THR A 384 -15.32 1.08 -13.12
C THR A 384 -16.75 1.07 -13.67
N ASN A 385 -17.50 2.15 -13.42
CA ASN A 385 -18.91 2.30 -13.80
C ASN A 385 -19.10 3.47 -14.78
N SER A 386 -18.07 3.81 -15.56
CA SER A 386 -18.17 4.86 -16.58
C SER A 386 -19.28 4.54 -17.58
N ARG A 387 -20.09 5.56 -17.89
CA ARG A 387 -21.13 5.50 -18.95
C ARG A 387 -20.64 6.07 -20.28
N ASP A 388 -19.51 6.76 -20.27
CA ASP A 388 -18.74 7.13 -21.46
C ASP A 388 -17.87 5.91 -21.82
#